data_AF-A0A448MKH6-F1
#
_entry.id   AF-A0A448MKH6-F1
#
_cell.length_a   1.000
_cell.length_b   1.000
_cell.length_c   1.000
_cell.angle_alpha   90.00
_cell.angle_beta   90.00
_cell.angle_gamma   90.00
#
_symmetry.space_group_name_H-M   'P 1'
#
loop_
_entity.id
_entity.type
_entity.pdbx_description
1 polymer ?
#
loop_
_entity_poly.entity_id
_entity_poly.type
_entity_poly.pdbx_seq_one_letter_code
_entity_poly.pdbx_strand_id
1 'polypeptide(L)'
;MNNSSNELTLSALTNTYINLINKEDYEEAKKYAEMLCLLSSEDVENIHKLAYIYLKQEKWQEAIDTGLQAISLDNQYVATLDLLAHAYGAISDWEKSGHYGHQALTIRNAKVSPPSAPMPVLSSPKNGKRLIVFSLFGKRSKYIETAILNVQIAPTLFPNWICRFYIDETVPENAVQRLKENGAEMIKIAPHLKAWPGTMWRFLAINDPEAEYVIFRDADSVISPRESVAVAEWIKSGRSFHTMRDSGSHTALILAGMWGAKANSISNMEERIQIILIRATIVLTLLIKIFSR
;
A
#
# COMPACT_ATOMS: atom_id res chain seq x y z
N MET A 1 -30.15 27.89 17.41
CA MET A 1 -30.68 26.50 17.49
C MET A 1 -30.54 25.71 16.18
N ASN A 2 -30.24 26.31 15.02
CA ASN A 2 -30.13 25.57 13.74
C ASN A 2 -28.80 24.83 13.51
N ASN A 3 -27.65 25.32 14.02
CA ASN A 3 -26.36 24.71 13.71
C ASN A 3 -26.20 23.29 14.28
N SER A 4 -26.62 23.04 15.53
CA SER A 4 -26.47 21.72 16.15
C SER A 4 -27.36 20.65 15.48
N SER A 5 -28.53 21.04 14.99
CA SER A 5 -29.43 20.10 14.27
C SER A 5 -28.88 19.75 12.89
N ASN A 6 -28.27 20.71 12.18
CA ASN A 6 -27.62 20.46 10.89
C ASN A 6 -26.37 19.60 11.04
N GLU A 7 -25.55 19.84 12.06
CA GLU A 7 -24.36 19.02 12.37
C GLU A 7 -24.72 17.57 12.68
N LEU A 8 -25.75 17.34 13.49
CA LEU A 8 -26.24 15.98 13.79
C LEU A 8 -26.77 15.27 12.53
N THR A 9 -27.41 16.02 11.63
CA THR A 9 -27.91 15.49 10.35
C THR A 9 -26.76 15.10 9.42
N LEU A 10 -25.75 15.97 9.25
CA LEU A 10 -24.56 15.70 8.43
C LEU A 10 -23.77 14.48 8.95
N SER A 11 -23.65 14.36 10.27
CA SER A 11 -23.00 13.21 10.91
C SER A 11 -23.75 11.90 10.63
N ALA A 12 -25.08 11.89 10.78
CA ALA A 12 -25.90 10.71 10.49
C ALA A 12 -25.83 10.27 9.02
N LEU A 13 -25.86 11.23 8.08
CA LEU A 13 -25.70 10.95 6.65
C LEU A 13 -24.29 10.42 6.33
N THR A 14 -23.25 11.01 6.91
CA THR A 14 -21.86 10.57 6.74
C THR A 14 -21.66 9.14 7.25
N ASN A 15 -22.20 8.81 8.43
CA ASN A 15 -22.12 7.45 8.98
C ASN A 15 -22.85 6.44 8.10
N THR A 16 -24.00 6.81 7.54
CA THR A 16 -24.75 5.95 6.62
C THR A 16 -23.97 5.72 5.32
N TYR A 17 -23.40 6.78 4.75
CA TYR A 17 -22.49 6.69 3.60
C TYR A 17 -21.33 5.73 3.86
N ILE A 18 -20.61 5.88 4.99
CA ILE A 18 -19.47 5.01 5.35
C ILE A 18 -19.91 3.55 5.45
N ASN A 19 -21.06 3.28 6.07
CA ASN A 19 -21.60 1.92 6.19
C ASN A 19 -21.93 1.30 4.82
N LEU A 20 -22.44 2.09 3.88
CA LEU A 20 -22.73 1.63 2.51
C LEU A 20 -21.45 1.38 1.72
N ILE A 21 -20.44 2.26 1.83
CA ILE A 21 -19.11 2.04 1.26
C ILE A 21 -18.50 0.73 1.74
N ASN A 22 -18.59 0.42 3.03
CA ASN A 22 -18.08 -0.81 3.62
C ASN A 22 -18.80 -2.07 3.12
N LYS A 23 -20.06 -1.93 2.67
CA LYS A 23 -20.85 -2.99 2.06
C LYS A 23 -20.72 -3.04 0.54
N GLU A 24 -19.92 -2.13 -0.04
CA GLU A 24 -19.76 -1.95 -1.49
C GLU A 24 -21.08 -1.61 -2.21
N ASP A 25 -22.05 -1.02 -1.49
CA ASP A 25 -23.32 -0.56 -2.06
C ASP A 25 -23.18 0.87 -2.59
N TYR A 26 -22.50 1.00 -3.73
CA TYR A 26 -22.15 2.30 -4.30
C TYR A 26 -23.35 3.07 -4.88
N GLU A 27 -24.38 2.36 -5.35
CA GLU A 27 -25.59 2.99 -5.88
C GLU A 27 -26.38 3.70 -4.77
N GLU A 28 -26.56 3.05 -3.62
CA GLU A 28 -27.24 3.69 -2.50
C GLU A 28 -26.34 4.76 -1.86
N ALA A 29 -25.03 4.49 -1.70
CA ALA A 29 -24.08 5.46 -1.14
C ALA A 29 -24.03 6.77 -1.95
N LYS A 30 -24.24 6.71 -3.27
CA LYS A 30 -24.32 7.89 -4.14
C LYS A 30 -25.36 8.89 -3.67
N LYS A 31 -26.56 8.43 -3.32
CA LYS A 31 -27.68 9.29 -2.88
C LYS A 31 -27.29 10.08 -1.63
N TYR A 32 -26.61 9.42 -0.69
CA TYR A 32 -26.12 10.07 0.53
C TYR A 32 -25.00 11.06 0.25
N ALA A 33 -24.08 10.74 -0.68
CA ALA A 33 -23.04 11.68 -1.10
C ALA A 33 -23.62 12.93 -1.79
N GLU A 34 -24.64 12.76 -2.64
CA GLU A 34 -25.38 13.86 -3.26
C GLU A 34 -26.10 14.73 -2.22
N MET A 35 -26.78 14.12 -1.25
CA MET A 35 -27.40 14.84 -0.13
C MET A 35 -26.38 15.64 0.69
N LEU A 36 -25.21 15.07 0.98
CA LEU A 36 -24.13 15.76 1.68
C LEU A 36 -23.63 16.98 0.89
N CYS A 37 -23.46 16.84 -0.44
CA CYS A 37 -23.08 17.96 -1.31
C CYS A 37 -24.14 19.07 -1.35
N LEU A 38 -25.43 18.71 -1.34
CA LEU A 38 -26.53 19.68 -1.31
C LEU A 38 -26.61 20.44 0.02
N LEU A 39 -26.30 19.78 1.13
CA LEU A 39 -26.33 20.40 2.47
C LEU A 39 -25.09 21.25 2.75
N SER A 40 -23.95 20.93 2.13
CA SER A 40 -22.69 21.67 2.28
C SER A 40 -21.84 21.56 1.02
N SER A 41 -22.11 22.44 0.05
CA SER A 41 -21.44 22.44 -1.27
C SER A 41 -20.03 23.02 -1.24
N GLU A 42 -19.63 23.69 -0.16
CA GLU A 42 -18.29 24.26 0.02
C GLU A 42 -17.35 23.31 0.79
N ASP A 43 -17.84 22.15 1.21
CA ASP A 43 -17.04 21.15 1.91
C ASP A 43 -16.39 20.17 0.93
N VAL A 44 -15.07 20.30 0.78
CA VAL A 44 -14.24 19.44 -0.09
C VAL A 44 -14.42 17.96 0.21
N GLU A 45 -14.67 17.57 1.45
CA GLU A 45 -14.84 16.17 1.83
C GLU A 45 -16.12 15.59 1.22
N ASN A 46 -17.20 16.37 1.12
CA ASN A 46 -18.46 15.90 0.57
C ASN A 46 -18.38 15.75 -0.95
N ILE A 47 -17.76 16.70 -1.64
CA ILE A 47 -17.49 16.58 -3.09
C ILE A 47 -16.56 15.39 -3.35
N HIS A 48 -15.53 15.19 -2.51
CA HIS A 48 -14.66 14.02 -2.60
C HIS A 48 -15.43 12.71 -2.46
N LYS A 49 -16.35 12.59 -1.48
CA LYS A 49 -17.18 11.38 -1.31
C LYS A 49 -17.96 11.05 -2.59
N LEU A 50 -18.54 12.05 -3.25
CA LEU A 50 -19.23 11.85 -4.52
C LEU A 50 -18.27 11.43 -5.65
N ALA A 51 -17.12 12.10 -5.78
CA ALA A 51 -16.09 11.72 -6.76
C ALA A 51 -15.61 10.27 -6.53
N TYR A 52 -15.45 9.86 -5.27
CA TYR A 52 -15.04 8.51 -4.89
C TYR A 52 -16.06 7.47 -5.32
N ILE A 53 -17.36 7.75 -5.18
CA ILE A 53 -18.41 6.86 -5.71
C ILE A 53 -18.27 6.70 -7.22
N TYR A 54 -18.11 7.80 -7.97
CA TYR A 54 -17.91 7.71 -9.42
C TYR A 54 -16.68 6.87 -9.78
N LEU A 55 -15.58 7.03 -9.04
CA LEU A 55 -14.38 6.22 -9.23
C LEU A 55 -14.66 4.73 -8.99
N LYS A 56 -15.39 4.38 -7.92
CA LYS A 56 -15.73 2.99 -7.58
C LYS A 56 -16.73 2.37 -8.56
N GLN A 57 -17.53 3.20 -9.24
CA GLN A 57 -18.41 2.81 -10.34
C GLN A 57 -17.71 2.80 -11.71
N GLU A 58 -16.39 3.06 -11.76
CA GLU A 58 -15.60 3.17 -13.00
C GLU A 58 -16.12 4.26 -13.97
N LYS A 59 -16.86 5.23 -13.45
CA LYS A 59 -17.31 6.45 -14.16
C LYS A 59 -16.18 7.48 -14.14
N TRP A 60 -15.13 7.18 -14.91
CA TRP A 60 -13.85 7.88 -14.83
C TRP A 60 -13.96 9.38 -15.09
N GLN A 61 -14.74 9.78 -16.10
CA GLN A 61 -14.88 11.20 -16.45
C GLN A 61 -15.62 11.96 -15.36
N GLU A 62 -16.71 11.41 -14.83
CA GLU A 62 -17.48 12.03 -13.74
C GLU A 62 -16.64 12.09 -12.45
N ALA A 63 -15.83 11.07 -12.18
CA ALA A 63 -14.87 11.08 -11.07
C ALA A 63 -13.83 12.18 -11.23
N ILE A 64 -13.31 12.37 -12.45
CA ILE A 64 -12.36 13.44 -12.77
C ILE A 64 -13.02 14.80 -12.60
N ASP A 65 -14.17 15.04 -13.24
CA ASP A 65 -14.85 16.34 -13.21
C ASP A 65 -15.23 16.74 -11.78
N THR A 66 -15.78 15.80 -11.01
CA THR A 66 -16.12 16.02 -9.59
C THR A 66 -14.87 16.19 -8.73
N GLY A 67 -13.80 15.43 -9.01
CA GLY A 67 -12.52 15.59 -8.33
C GLY A 67 -11.86 16.95 -8.61
N LEU A 68 -11.95 17.44 -9.84
CA LEU A 68 -11.49 18.77 -10.23
C LEU A 68 -12.26 19.89 -9.51
N GLN A 69 -13.57 19.70 -9.30
CA GLN A 69 -14.36 20.59 -8.45
C GLN A 69 -13.85 20.58 -7.00
N ALA A 70 -13.60 19.40 -6.43
CA ALA A 70 -13.08 19.30 -5.05
C ALA A 70 -11.71 20.01 -4.88
N ILE A 71 -10.76 19.82 -5.79
CA ILE A 71 -9.45 20.51 -5.69
C ILE A 71 -9.54 22.02 -5.96
N SER A 72 -10.61 22.50 -6.59
CA SER A 72 -10.85 23.95 -6.72
C SER A 72 -11.20 24.61 -5.39
N LEU A 73 -11.73 23.84 -4.43
CA LEU A 73 -12.01 24.28 -3.06
C LEU A 73 -10.78 24.13 -2.16
N ASP A 74 -10.11 22.98 -2.23
CA ASP A 74 -8.84 22.73 -1.52
C ASP A 74 -7.88 21.92 -2.40
N ASN A 75 -6.90 22.62 -2.97
CA ASN A 75 -5.89 22.02 -3.84
C ASN A 75 -4.85 21.16 -3.11
N GLN A 76 -4.87 21.11 -1.76
CA GLN A 76 -4.01 20.27 -0.95
C GLN A 76 -4.74 19.06 -0.36
N TYR A 77 -6.02 18.85 -0.71
CA TYR A 77 -6.81 17.73 -0.21
C TYR A 77 -6.32 16.40 -0.81
N VAL A 78 -5.39 15.75 -0.10
CA VAL A 78 -4.61 14.59 -0.56
C VAL A 78 -5.50 13.45 -1.08
N ALA A 79 -6.64 13.17 -0.45
CA ALA A 79 -7.50 12.08 -0.89
C ALA A 79 -8.08 12.32 -2.29
N THR A 80 -8.38 13.56 -2.66
CA THR A 80 -8.83 13.90 -4.02
C THR A 80 -7.67 13.88 -5.01
N LEU A 81 -6.46 14.30 -4.61
CA LEU A 81 -5.27 14.16 -5.45
C LEU A 81 -4.97 12.68 -5.77
N ASP A 82 -5.08 11.80 -4.78
CA ASP A 82 -4.96 10.35 -4.95
C ASP A 82 -6.03 9.80 -5.92
N LEU A 83 -7.27 10.27 -5.76
CA LEU A 83 -8.40 9.92 -6.62
C LEU A 83 -8.16 10.35 -8.07
N LEU A 84 -7.74 11.59 -8.30
CA LEU A 84 -7.45 12.12 -9.63
C LEU A 84 -6.29 11.38 -10.28
N ALA A 85 -5.22 11.09 -9.53
CA ALA A 85 -4.10 10.30 -10.02
C ALA A 85 -4.56 8.91 -10.51
N HIS A 86 -5.45 8.26 -9.76
CA HIS A 86 -6.05 6.99 -10.13
C HIS A 86 -6.97 7.12 -11.37
N ALA A 87 -7.91 8.06 -11.37
CA ALA A 87 -8.89 8.20 -12.44
C ALA A 87 -8.23 8.58 -13.79
N TYR A 88 -7.25 9.50 -13.78
CA TYR A 88 -6.47 9.82 -14.99
C TYR A 88 -5.63 8.64 -15.46
N GLY A 89 -5.07 7.85 -14.53
CA GLY A 89 -4.36 6.62 -14.87
C GLY A 89 -5.27 5.57 -15.52
N ALA A 90 -6.52 5.45 -15.07
CA ALA A 90 -7.50 4.53 -15.65
C ALA A 90 -7.86 4.87 -17.11
N ILE A 91 -7.85 6.15 -17.48
CA ILE A 91 -8.04 6.60 -18.87
C ILE A 91 -6.73 6.78 -19.65
N SER A 92 -5.60 6.29 -19.10
CA SER A 92 -4.25 6.37 -19.71
C SER A 92 -3.71 7.79 -19.94
N ASP A 93 -4.23 8.79 -19.23
CA ASP A 93 -3.63 10.13 -19.16
C ASP A 93 -2.50 10.14 -18.11
N TRP A 94 -1.36 9.59 -18.51
CA TRP A 94 -0.20 9.41 -17.62
C TRP A 94 0.43 10.72 -17.16
N GLU A 95 0.31 11.78 -17.96
CA GLU A 95 0.82 13.11 -17.60
C GLU A 95 0.04 13.67 -16.41
N LYS A 96 -1.30 13.69 -16.50
CA LYS A 96 -2.12 14.17 -15.38
C LYS A 96 -2.10 13.22 -14.20
N SER A 97 -2.08 11.91 -14.44
CA SER A 97 -1.92 10.92 -13.37
C SER A 97 -0.64 11.17 -12.57
N GLY A 98 0.49 11.37 -13.27
CA GLY A 98 1.77 11.72 -12.66
C GLY A 98 1.75 13.08 -11.95
N HIS A 99 1.08 14.08 -12.52
CA HIS A 99 0.95 15.42 -11.93
C HIS A 99 0.26 15.39 -10.57
N TYR A 100 -0.96 14.82 -10.48
CA TYR A 100 -1.71 14.77 -9.22
C TYR A 100 -1.06 13.82 -8.21
N GLY A 101 -0.53 12.68 -8.68
CA GLY A 101 0.21 11.75 -7.82
C GLY A 101 1.45 12.38 -7.20
N HIS A 102 2.19 13.18 -7.96
CA HIS A 102 3.36 13.91 -7.45
C HIS A 102 2.99 14.95 -6.39
N GLN A 103 1.88 15.67 -6.56
CA GLN A 103 1.39 16.61 -5.56
C GLN A 103 1.01 15.91 -4.25
N ALA A 104 0.26 14.81 -4.32
CA ALA A 104 -0.09 13.99 -3.16
C ALA A 104 1.15 13.52 -2.39
N LEU A 105 2.17 13.04 -3.13
CA LEU A 105 3.46 12.62 -2.56
C LEU A 105 4.21 13.78 -1.90
N THR A 106 4.23 14.95 -2.53
CA THR A 106 4.89 16.15 -2.00
C THR A 106 4.28 16.56 -0.66
N ILE A 107 2.95 16.59 -0.58
CA ILE A 107 2.23 16.93 0.66
C ILE A 107 2.48 15.89 1.76
N ARG A 108 2.47 14.59 1.40
CA ARG A 108 2.78 13.51 2.36
C ARG A 108 4.23 13.60 2.85
N ASN A 109 5.17 13.90 1.96
CA ASN A 109 6.59 14.00 2.28
C ASN A 109 6.88 15.17 3.22
N ALA A 110 6.20 16.31 3.03
CA ALA A 110 6.34 17.47 3.91
C ALA A 110 5.93 17.21 5.38
N LYS A 111 5.13 16.16 5.63
CA LYS A 111 4.72 15.72 6.98
C LYS A 111 5.73 14.79 7.65
N VAL A 112 6.75 14.31 6.92
CA VAL A 112 7.79 13.44 7.45
C VAL A 112 8.91 14.28 8.05
N SER A 113 9.18 14.10 9.34
CA SER A 113 10.32 14.76 9.98
C SER A 113 11.63 14.36 9.29
N PRO A 114 12.55 15.31 9.04
CA PRO A 114 13.85 14.97 8.47
C PRO A 114 14.60 14.00 9.38
N PRO A 115 15.42 13.10 8.82
CA PRO A 115 16.19 12.16 9.62
C PRO A 115 17.14 12.92 10.55
N SER A 116 17.12 12.56 11.84
CA SER A 116 17.98 13.16 12.87
C SER A 116 19.40 12.59 12.91
N ALA A 117 19.64 11.50 12.18
CA ALA A 117 20.92 10.82 12.09
C ALA A 117 21.19 10.42 10.63
N PRO A 118 22.48 10.36 10.22
CA PRO A 118 22.83 9.83 8.91
C PRO A 118 22.37 8.37 8.79
N MET A 119 22.12 7.95 7.55
CA MET A 119 21.83 6.56 7.25
C MET A 119 22.96 5.67 7.78
N PRO A 120 22.66 4.62 8.57
CA PRO A 120 23.69 3.71 9.03
C PRO A 120 24.37 3.05 7.83
N VAL A 121 25.70 3.15 7.77
CA VAL A 121 26.51 2.44 6.77
C VAL A 121 26.71 1.03 7.27
N LEU A 122 25.75 0.15 6.98
CA LEU A 122 25.83 -1.26 7.34
C LEU A 122 26.33 -2.05 6.13
N SER A 123 27.31 -2.92 6.38
CA SER A 123 27.87 -3.79 5.36
C SER A 123 26.89 -4.92 5.04
N SER A 124 26.45 -5.01 3.80
CA SER A 124 25.86 -6.25 3.27
C SER A 124 26.99 -7.17 2.78
N PRO A 125 26.83 -8.51 2.88
CA PRO A 125 27.76 -9.44 2.26
C PRO A 125 27.86 -9.16 0.76
N LYS A 126 29.08 -8.90 0.27
CA LYS A 126 29.33 -8.80 -1.17
C LYS A 126 29.06 -10.16 -1.80
N ASN A 127 28.29 -10.19 -2.88
CA ASN A 127 27.85 -11.42 -3.55
C ASN A 127 26.95 -12.31 -2.68
N GLY A 128 26.20 -11.70 -1.76
CA GLY A 128 25.16 -12.39 -1.00
C GLY A 128 23.93 -12.73 -1.85
N LYS A 129 22.94 -13.37 -1.21
CA LYS A 129 21.66 -13.71 -1.84
C LYS A 129 20.93 -12.45 -2.30
N ARG A 130 20.23 -12.54 -3.45
CA ARG A 130 19.31 -11.51 -3.89
C ARG A 130 17.89 -12.05 -3.75
N LEU A 131 17.07 -11.41 -2.93
CA LEU A 131 15.82 -11.97 -2.47
C LEU A 131 14.62 -11.19 -3.03
N ILE A 132 13.67 -11.91 -3.61
CA ILE A 132 12.33 -11.43 -3.90
C ILE A 132 11.41 -12.00 -2.83
N VAL A 133 10.93 -11.15 -1.91
CA VAL A 133 10.32 -11.63 -0.68
C VAL A 133 8.84 -11.34 -0.59
N PHE A 134 8.10 -12.34 -0.13
CA PHE A 134 6.65 -12.34 -0.04
C PHE A 134 6.20 -12.80 1.34
N SER A 135 5.01 -12.35 1.75
CA SER A 135 4.24 -12.99 2.81
C SER A 135 3.11 -13.77 2.14
N LEU A 136 2.85 -15.00 2.58
CA LEU A 136 1.74 -15.81 2.09
C LEU A 136 1.03 -16.49 3.27
N PHE A 137 -0.26 -16.25 3.37
CA PHE A 137 -1.15 -16.80 4.40
C PHE A 137 -2.55 -16.98 3.82
N GLY A 138 -3.29 -17.91 4.41
CA GLY A 138 -4.61 -18.32 4.00
C GLY A 138 -4.62 -19.22 2.77
N LYS A 139 -5.84 -19.50 2.29
CA LYS A 139 -6.13 -20.51 1.26
C LYS A 139 -6.71 -19.96 -0.04
N ARG A 140 -6.75 -18.63 -0.22
CA ARG A 140 -7.40 -18.05 -1.41
C ARG A 140 -6.51 -18.26 -2.64
N SER A 141 -7.09 -18.84 -3.69
CA SER A 141 -6.40 -19.17 -4.94
C SER A 141 -5.69 -17.95 -5.57
N LYS A 142 -6.30 -16.75 -5.53
CA LYS A 142 -5.69 -15.53 -6.07
C LYS A 142 -4.31 -15.18 -5.50
N TYR A 143 -4.02 -15.61 -4.26
CA TYR A 143 -2.69 -15.42 -3.65
C TYR A 143 -1.77 -16.60 -3.95
N ILE A 144 -2.28 -17.83 -3.81
CA ILE A 144 -1.49 -19.06 -3.99
C ILE A 144 -1.02 -19.21 -5.44
N GLU A 145 -1.92 -19.12 -6.40
CA GLU A 145 -1.58 -19.36 -7.81
C GLU A 145 -0.67 -18.24 -8.32
N THR A 146 -0.92 -16.99 -7.93
CA THR A 146 -0.05 -15.86 -8.26
C THR A 146 1.34 -15.97 -7.64
N ALA A 147 1.44 -16.46 -6.40
CA ALA A 147 2.73 -16.77 -5.78
C ALA A 147 3.49 -17.83 -6.59
N ILE A 148 2.82 -18.86 -7.08
CA ILE A 148 3.44 -19.92 -7.88
C ILE A 148 3.92 -19.39 -9.23
N LEU A 149 3.10 -18.57 -9.90
CA LEU A 149 3.50 -17.87 -11.13
C LEU A 149 4.75 -17.01 -10.90
N ASN A 150 4.84 -16.32 -9.76
CA ASN A 150 6.01 -15.52 -9.40
C ASN A 150 7.29 -16.35 -9.30
N VAL A 151 7.24 -17.52 -8.65
CA VAL A 151 8.42 -18.39 -8.55
C VAL A 151 8.81 -18.96 -9.91
N GLN A 152 7.84 -19.28 -10.75
CA GLN A 152 8.07 -19.81 -12.10
C GLN A 152 8.71 -18.78 -13.04
N ILE A 153 8.27 -17.52 -12.98
CA ILE A 153 8.75 -16.47 -13.89
C ILE A 153 10.05 -15.81 -13.40
N ALA A 154 10.32 -15.82 -12.09
CA ALA A 154 11.47 -15.15 -11.50
C ALA A 154 12.83 -15.57 -12.09
N PRO A 155 13.14 -16.85 -12.36
CA PRO A 155 14.42 -17.24 -12.98
C PRO A 155 14.65 -16.60 -14.36
N THR A 156 13.57 -16.30 -15.09
CA THR A 156 13.64 -15.66 -16.42
C THR A 156 13.86 -14.14 -16.30
N LEU A 157 13.13 -13.48 -15.39
CA LEU A 157 13.17 -12.02 -15.27
C LEU A 157 14.26 -11.50 -14.33
N PHE A 158 14.60 -12.28 -13.31
CA PHE A 158 15.51 -11.96 -12.22
C PHE A 158 16.53 -13.11 -12.04
N PRO A 159 17.46 -13.30 -13.00
CA PRO A 159 18.44 -14.36 -12.91
C PRO A 159 19.29 -14.22 -11.62
N ASN A 160 19.51 -15.34 -10.93
CA ASN A 160 20.22 -15.42 -9.64
C ASN A 160 19.50 -14.77 -8.44
N TRP A 161 18.23 -14.38 -8.58
CA TRP A 161 17.39 -14.04 -7.44
C TRP A 161 16.61 -15.24 -6.95
N ILE A 162 16.30 -15.23 -5.66
CA ILE A 162 15.57 -16.29 -4.98
C ILE A 162 14.24 -15.73 -4.51
N CYS A 163 13.14 -16.37 -4.91
CA CYS A 163 11.85 -16.09 -4.30
C CYS A 163 11.81 -16.71 -2.90
N ARG A 164 11.47 -15.90 -1.89
CA ARG A 164 11.32 -16.36 -0.51
C ARG A 164 9.95 -16.00 0.05
N PHE A 165 9.30 -16.96 0.69
CA PHE A 165 7.98 -16.79 1.27
C PHE A 165 8.02 -16.97 2.78
N TYR A 166 7.53 -15.95 3.50
CA TYR A 166 7.18 -16.05 4.91
C TYR A 166 5.75 -16.58 5.03
N ILE A 167 5.58 -17.73 5.68
CA ILE A 167 4.29 -18.45 5.75
C ILE A 167 3.88 -18.82 7.16
N ASP A 168 2.58 -18.97 7.35
CA ASP A 168 1.97 -19.61 8.52
C ASP A 168 1.36 -20.98 8.16
N GLU A 169 0.77 -21.66 9.15
CA GLU A 169 0.09 -22.95 9.01
C GLU A 169 -1.19 -22.91 8.17
N THR A 170 -1.69 -21.73 7.80
CA THR A 170 -2.95 -21.61 7.07
C THR A 170 -2.79 -21.78 5.56
N VAL A 171 -1.53 -21.77 5.07
CA VAL A 171 -1.19 -22.07 3.68
C VAL A 171 -1.29 -23.59 3.45
N PRO A 172 -2.07 -24.06 2.46
CA PRO A 172 -2.18 -25.49 2.16
C PRO A 172 -0.83 -26.16 1.84
N GLU A 173 -0.58 -27.36 2.38
CA GLU A 173 0.69 -28.08 2.20
C GLU A 173 1.01 -28.35 0.71
N ASN A 174 -0.03 -28.61 -0.11
CA ASN A 174 0.16 -28.79 -1.55
C ASN A 174 0.68 -27.51 -2.24
N ALA A 175 0.29 -26.33 -1.77
CA ALA A 175 0.81 -25.05 -2.26
C ALA A 175 2.27 -24.84 -1.83
N VAL A 176 2.58 -25.16 -0.56
CA VAL A 176 3.95 -25.11 -0.04
C VAL A 176 4.89 -26.02 -0.85
N GLN A 177 4.43 -27.23 -1.15
CA GLN A 177 5.20 -28.19 -1.94
C GLN A 177 5.46 -27.69 -3.36
N ARG A 178 4.42 -27.18 -4.05
CA ARG A 178 4.56 -26.57 -5.39
C ARG A 178 5.56 -25.41 -5.39
N LEU A 179 5.54 -24.54 -4.38
CA LEU A 179 6.50 -23.43 -4.28
C LEU A 179 7.94 -23.93 -4.12
N LYS A 180 8.16 -24.91 -3.24
CA LYS A 180 9.49 -25.53 -3.04
C LYS A 180 10.00 -26.22 -4.30
N GLU A 181 9.15 -26.97 -5.00
CA GLU A 181 9.49 -27.65 -6.26
C GLU A 181 9.91 -26.68 -7.35
N ASN A 182 9.41 -25.44 -7.33
CA ASN A 182 9.84 -24.37 -8.24
C ASN A 182 11.07 -23.59 -7.72
N GLY A 183 11.68 -24.01 -6.60
CA GLY A 183 12.93 -23.45 -6.08
C GLY A 183 12.78 -22.28 -5.10
N ALA A 184 11.58 -22.05 -4.55
CA ALA A 184 11.40 -21.02 -3.54
C ALA A 184 11.94 -21.42 -2.16
N GLU A 185 12.51 -20.44 -1.44
CA GLU A 185 12.83 -20.56 -0.03
C GLU A 185 11.58 -20.34 0.83
N MET A 186 11.35 -21.23 1.80
CA MET A 186 10.18 -21.16 2.68
C MET A 186 10.60 -20.88 4.12
N ILE A 187 10.13 -19.77 4.68
CA ILE A 187 10.36 -19.38 6.08
C ILE A 187 9.05 -19.52 6.84
N LYS A 188 9.02 -20.43 7.82
CA LYS A 188 7.91 -20.50 8.77
C LYS A 188 8.05 -19.35 9.77
N ILE A 189 6.98 -18.60 9.98
CA ILE A 189 7.00 -17.51 10.96
C ILE A 189 7.11 -18.05 12.39
N ALA A 190 7.89 -17.36 13.22
CA ALA A 190 8.02 -17.70 14.62
C ALA A 190 6.69 -17.45 15.37
N PRO A 191 6.37 -18.22 16.42
CA PRO A 191 5.10 -18.09 17.14
C PRO A 191 4.81 -16.68 17.66
N HIS A 192 5.83 -15.94 18.13
CA HIS A 192 5.64 -14.58 18.65
C HIS A 192 5.29 -13.55 17.58
N LEU A 193 5.54 -13.85 16.30
CA LEU A 193 5.24 -12.99 15.15
C LEU A 193 3.85 -13.23 14.56
N LYS A 194 3.15 -14.29 15.00
CA LYS A 194 1.81 -14.64 14.48
C LYS A 194 0.75 -13.57 14.73
N ALA A 195 0.92 -12.77 15.78
CA ALA A 195 0.01 -11.67 16.11
C ALA A 195 0.16 -10.46 15.16
N TRP A 196 1.21 -10.43 14.35
CA TRP A 196 1.43 -9.33 13.41
C TRP A 196 0.50 -9.42 12.21
N PRO A 197 0.17 -8.29 11.57
CA PRO A 197 -0.40 -8.31 10.22
C PRO A 197 0.54 -9.10 9.29
N GLY A 198 0.02 -10.16 8.66
CA GLY A 198 0.86 -11.10 7.91
C GLY A 198 1.66 -10.46 6.77
N THR A 199 1.16 -9.37 6.21
CA THR A 199 1.85 -8.56 5.19
C THR A 199 3.19 -7.97 5.65
N MET A 200 3.42 -7.85 6.96
CA MET A 200 4.67 -7.32 7.51
C MET A 200 5.79 -8.36 7.60
N TRP A 201 5.50 -9.67 7.60
CA TRP A 201 6.52 -10.70 7.82
C TRP A 201 7.65 -10.66 6.79
N ARG A 202 7.33 -10.39 5.52
CA ARG A 202 8.33 -10.28 4.45
C ARG A 202 9.41 -9.24 4.74
N PHE A 203 9.12 -8.20 5.52
CA PHE A 203 10.09 -7.15 5.83
C PHE A 203 11.26 -7.64 6.68
N LEU A 204 11.08 -8.74 7.41
CA LEU A 204 12.15 -9.36 8.22
C LEU A 204 13.37 -9.77 7.37
N ALA A 205 13.17 -10.04 6.08
CA ALA A 205 14.25 -10.42 5.17
C ALA A 205 15.32 -9.32 5.01
N ILE A 206 15.00 -8.05 5.30
CA ILE A 206 16.01 -6.97 5.20
C ILE A 206 17.20 -7.20 6.13
N ASN A 207 17.02 -7.95 7.23
CA ASN A 207 18.07 -8.29 8.18
C ASN A 207 18.60 -9.71 8.03
N ASP A 208 18.33 -10.37 6.90
CA ASP A 208 18.96 -11.66 6.59
C ASP A 208 20.49 -11.47 6.44
N PRO A 209 21.31 -12.22 7.19
CA PRO A 209 22.76 -12.06 7.19
C PRO A 209 23.44 -12.55 5.89
N GLU A 210 22.77 -13.36 5.08
CA GLU A 210 23.24 -13.87 3.79
C GLU A 210 22.79 -13.00 2.62
N ALA A 211 21.82 -12.09 2.81
CA ALA A 211 21.27 -11.27 1.74
C ALA A 211 22.18 -10.08 1.39
N GLU A 212 22.28 -9.76 0.10
CA GLU A 212 22.87 -8.52 -0.41
C GLU A 212 21.78 -7.51 -0.78
N TYR A 213 20.74 -7.97 -1.48
CA TYR A 213 19.61 -7.16 -1.91
C TYR A 213 18.29 -7.86 -1.60
N VAL A 214 17.29 -7.08 -1.22
CA VAL A 214 15.94 -7.56 -0.94
C VAL A 214 14.94 -6.65 -1.62
N ILE A 215 14.00 -7.23 -2.37
CA ILE A 215 12.82 -6.52 -2.90
C ILE A 215 11.56 -7.16 -2.30
N PHE A 216 10.63 -6.33 -1.87
CA PHE A 216 9.40 -6.77 -1.20
C PHE A 216 8.25 -6.72 -2.20
N ARG A 217 7.49 -7.82 -2.32
CA ARG A 217 6.36 -7.93 -3.25
C ARG A 217 5.11 -8.46 -2.56
N ASP A 218 3.96 -8.01 -3.05
CA ASP A 218 2.66 -8.61 -2.71
C ASP A 218 2.47 -9.91 -3.50
N ALA A 219 1.93 -10.94 -2.84
CA ALA A 219 1.81 -12.28 -3.43
C ALA A 219 0.74 -12.36 -4.52
N ASP A 220 -0.19 -11.41 -4.59
CA ASP A 220 -1.23 -11.29 -5.62
C ASP A 220 -0.83 -10.42 -6.82
N SER A 221 0.45 -10.06 -6.93
CA SER A 221 0.97 -9.33 -8.08
C SER A 221 2.07 -10.13 -8.78
N VAL A 222 1.83 -10.52 -10.04
CA VAL A 222 2.85 -11.20 -10.86
C VAL A 222 3.93 -10.19 -11.24
N ILE A 223 5.19 -10.56 -11.03
CA ILE A 223 6.36 -9.78 -11.42
C ILE A 223 6.46 -9.72 -12.95
N SER A 224 6.79 -8.53 -13.45
CA SER A 224 6.85 -8.17 -14.85
C SER A 224 8.26 -7.73 -15.28
N PRO A 225 8.54 -7.69 -16.60
CA PRO A 225 9.81 -7.18 -17.12
C PRO A 225 10.11 -5.72 -16.73
N ARG A 226 9.09 -4.90 -16.45
CA ARG A 226 9.29 -3.49 -16.06
C ARG A 226 10.02 -3.40 -14.72
N GLU A 227 9.69 -4.27 -13.77
CA GLU A 227 10.34 -4.32 -12.46
C GLU A 227 11.79 -4.80 -12.57
N SER A 228 12.09 -5.77 -13.44
CA SER A 228 13.47 -6.27 -13.57
C SER A 228 14.42 -5.21 -14.11
N VAL A 229 13.97 -4.42 -15.08
CA VAL A 229 14.73 -3.28 -15.60
C VAL A 229 14.96 -2.23 -14.51
N ALA A 230 13.92 -1.84 -13.77
CA ALA A 230 14.01 -0.84 -12.71
C ALA A 230 14.94 -1.29 -11.55
N VAL A 231 14.88 -2.57 -11.16
CA VAL A 231 15.76 -3.15 -10.13
C VAL A 231 17.21 -3.23 -10.61
N ALA A 232 17.44 -3.59 -11.88
CA ALA A 232 18.79 -3.60 -12.45
C ALA A 232 19.42 -2.19 -12.47
N GLU A 233 18.65 -1.17 -12.87
CA GLU A 233 19.06 0.24 -12.82
C GLU A 233 19.39 0.67 -11.40
N TRP A 234 18.53 0.31 -10.43
CA TRP A 234 18.76 0.62 -9.02
C TRP A 234 20.06 0.00 -8.50
N ILE A 235 20.31 -1.29 -8.76
CA ILE A 235 21.56 -1.95 -8.34
C ILE A 235 22.77 -1.22 -8.93
N LYS A 236 22.71 -0.87 -10.23
CA LYS A 236 23.78 -0.12 -10.91
C LYS A 236 24.00 1.26 -10.30
N SER A 237 22.96 1.93 -9.81
CA SER A 237 23.05 3.25 -9.18
C SER A 237 23.81 3.25 -7.85
N GLY A 238 23.96 2.09 -7.21
CA GLY A 238 24.61 1.95 -5.91
C GLY A 238 23.83 2.52 -4.72
N ARG A 239 22.62 3.05 -4.92
CA ARG A 239 21.74 3.58 -3.86
C ARG A 239 21.28 2.48 -2.91
N SER A 240 21.06 2.81 -1.64
CA SER A 240 20.65 1.82 -0.62
C SER A 240 19.20 1.40 -0.73
N PHE A 241 18.32 2.24 -1.30
CA PHE A 241 16.89 1.97 -1.41
C PHE A 241 16.38 2.20 -2.82
N HIS A 242 15.29 1.49 -3.13
CA HIS A 242 14.52 1.60 -4.34
C HIS A 242 13.03 1.63 -3.99
N THR A 243 12.28 2.44 -4.71
CA THR A 243 10.82 2.45 -4.68
C THR A 243 10.33 2.63 -6.10
N MET A 244 9.24 1.98 -6.46
CA MET A 244 8.61 2.17 -7.77
C MET A 244 7.10 2.31 -7.66
N ARG A 245 6.51 2.84 -8.74
CA ARG A 245 5.08 3.06 -8.91
C ARG A 245 4.73 2.63 -10.32
N ASP A 246 3.79 1.72 -10.44
CA ASP A 246 3.36 1.09 -11.70
C ASP A 246 1.86 1.29 -11.98
N SER A 247 1.16 2.07 -11.15
CA SER A 247 -0.25 2.44 -11.30
C SER A 247 -0.50 3.88 -10.84
N GLY A 248 -1.56 4.52 -11.37
CA GLY A 248 -1.98 5.87 -10.96
C GLY A 248 -2.47 5.95 -9.50
N SER A 249 -2.91 4.84 -8.91
CA SER A 249 -3.32 4.77 -7.50
C SER A 249 -2.14 4.65 -6.53
N HIS A 250 -0.91 4.55 -7.03
CA HIS A 250 0.29 4.25 -6.24
C HIS A 250 0.95 5.52 -5.66
N THR A 251 0.20 6.28 -4.88
CA THR A 251 0.60 7.60 -4.33
C THR A 251 1.03 7.58 -2.86
N ALA A 252 1.25 6.39 -2.28
CA ALA A 252 1.90 6.25 -0.98
C ALA A 252 3.41 6.60 -1.08
N LEU A 253 4.02 7.11 0.00
CA LEU A 253 5.46 7.44 0.02
C LEU A 253 6.33 6.22 -0.31
N ILE A 254 6.03 5.10 0.35
CA ILE A 254 6.62 3.79 0.07
C ILE A 254 5.45 2.79 0.04
N LEU A 255 5.25 2.13 -1.10
CA LEU A 255 4.29 1.05 -1.21
C LEU A 255 4.85 -0.22 -0.60
N ALA A 256 4.04 -0.89 0.22
CA ALA A 256 4.46 -2.06 0.98
C ALA A 256 5.05 -3.18 0.10
N GLY A 257 4.55 -3.34 -1.13
CA GLY A 257 4.97 -4.38 -2.07
C GLY A 257 5.77 -3.87 -3.27
N MET A 258 6.26 -2.62 -3.27
CA MET A 258 6.99 -2.05 -4.43
C MET A 258 8.20 -1.21 -4.01
N TRP A 259 9.02 -1.83 -3.17
CA TRP A 259 10.28 -1.23 -2.73
C TRP A 259 11.34 -2.30 -2.50
N GLY A 260 12.59 -1.86 -2.43
CA GLY A 260 13.73 -2.71 -2.17
C GLY A 260 14.81 -1.97 -1.40
N ALA A 261 15.70 -2.74 -0.78
CA ALA A 261 16.82 -2.24 -0.03
C ALA A 261 18.06 -3.12 -0.23
N LYS A 262 19.25 -2.51 -0.11
CA LYS A 262 20.43 -3.26 0.28
C LYS A 262 20.17 -3.86 1.65
N ALA A 263 20.45 -5.15 1.80
CA ALA A 263 20.28 -5.83 3.08
C ALA A 263 21.02 -5.07 4.19
N ASN A 264 20.47 -5.11 5.39
CA ASN A 264 20.91 -4.38 6.58
C ASN A 264 20.86 -2.86 6.51
N SER A 265 20.34 -2.23 5.43
CA SER A 265 20.17 -0.77 5.39
C SER A 265 19.21 -0.22 6.46
N ILE A 266 18.37 -1.09 7.05
CA ILE A 266 17.54 -0.80 8.22
C ILE A 266 17.85 -1.87 9.26
N SER A 267 18.43 -1.49 10.40
CA SER A 267 18.71 -2.41 11.51
C SER A 267 17.45 -2.76 12.31
N ASN A 268 17.43 -3.94 12.92
CA ASN A 268 16.40 -4.38 13.87
C ASN A 268 14.95 -4.19 13.35
N MET A 269 14.68 -4.63 12.12
CA MET A 269 13.35 -4.51 11.50
C MET A 269 12.25 -5.10 12.40
N GLU A 270 12.55 -6.22 13.07
CA GLU A 270 11.59 -6.87 13.95
C GLU A 270 11.13 -5.92 15.08
N GLU A 271 12.11 -5.38 15.82
CA GLU A 271 11.86 -4.42 16.91
C GLU A 271 11.13 -3.16 16.42
N ARG A 272 11.51 -2.64 15.24
CA ARG A 272 10.88 -1.45 14.65
C ARG A 272 9.41 -1.69 14.34
N ILE A 273 9.07 -2.83 13.74
CA ILE A 273 7.68 -3.19 13.45
C ILE A 273 6.91 -3.34 14.77
N GLN A 274 7.48 -4.03 15.77
CA GLN A 274 6.85 -4.20 17.08
C GLN A 274 6.51 -2.85 17.73
N ILE A 275 7.43 -1.89 17.71
CA ILE A 275 7.20 -0.53 18.26
C ILE A 275 6.05 0.18 17.53
N ILE A 276 6.00 0.07 16.19
CA ILE A 276 4.93 0.69 15.39
C ILE A 276 3.57 0.08 15.73
N LEU A 277 3.48 -1.25 15.84
CA LEU A 277 2.24 -1.95 16.17
C LEU A 277 1.74 -1.59 17.58
N ILE A 278 2.64 -1.50 18.56
CA ILE A 278 2.30 -1.05 19.92
C ILE A 278 1.75 0.38 19.90
N ARG A 279 2.41 1.30 19.19
CA ARG A 279 1.96 2.70 19.07
C ARG A 279 0.59 2.80 18.40
N ALA A 280 0.37 2.07 17.31
CA ALA A 280 -0.92 2.05 16.62
C ALA A 280 -2.05 1.55 17.52
N THR A 281 -1.79 0.49 18.30
CA THR A 281 -2.75 -0.08 19.26
C THR A 281 -3.08 0.91 20.38
N ILE A 282 -2.07 1.61 20.91
CA ILE A 282 -2.26 2.62 21.97
C ILE A 282 -3.08 3.81 21.44
N VAL A 283 -2.79 4.31 20.24
CA VAL A 283 -3.54 5.42 19.62
C VAL A 283 -5.00 5.02 19.38
N LEU A 284 -5.25 3.81 18.85
CA LEU A 284 -6.61 3.31 18.64
C LEU A 284 -7.36 3.17 19.97
N THR A 285 -6.70 2.67 21.01
CA THR A 285 -7.30 2.51 22.36
C THR A 285 -7.59 3.86 23.03
N LEU A 286 -6.71 4.86 22.86
CA LEU A 286 -6.91 6.22 23.36
C LEU A 286 -8.07 6.93 22.65
N LEU A 287 -8.17 6.79 21.33
CA LEU A 287 -9.28 7.34 20.56
C LEU A 287 -10.62 6.70 20.97
N ILE A 288 -10.67 5.38 21.12
CA ILE A 288 -11.87 4.68 21.62
C ILE A 288 -12.27 5.22 23.01
N LYS A 289 -11.33 5.42 23.93
CA LYS A 289 -11.61 5.96 25.28
C LYS A 289 -12.05 7.43 25.31
N ILE A 290 -11.63 8.24 24.34
CA ILE A 290 -12.03 9.66 24.23
C ILE A 290 -13.44 9.78 23.64
N PHE A 291 -13.83 8.89 22.72
CA PHE A 291 -15.16 8.88 22.10
C PHE A 291 -16.20 8.01 22.83
N SER A 292 -15.83 7.36 23.95
CA SER A 292 -16.74 6.57 24.80
C SER A 292 -17.01 7.22 26.17
N ARG A 293 -16.83 8.54 26.27
CA ARG A 293 -17.26 9.36 27.41
C ARG A 293 -18.23 10.44 26.98
#